data_AF-A0A5K0VHK8-F1
#
_entry.id   AF-A0A5K0VHK8-F1
#
_cell.length_a   1.000
_cell.length_b   1.000
_cell.length_c   1.000
_cell.angle_alpha   90.00
_cell.angle_beta   90.00
_cell.angle_gamma   90.00
#
_symmetry.space_group_name_H-M   'P 1'
#
loop_
_entity.id
_entity.type
_entity.pdbx_description
1 polymer ?
#
loop_
_entity_poly.entity_id
_entity_poly.type
_entity_poly.pdbx_seq_one_letter_code
_entity_poly.pdbx_strand_id
1 'polypeptide(L)' 'VTYQADQFLDKNKDYVVAEHQALLNNSDCPFVATLFPPLSEETSKSSKFSSIGTRFK' A
#
# COMPACT_ATOMS: atom_id res chain seq x y z
N VAL A 1 23.46 -3.22 -17.55
CA VAL A 1 22.03 -2.82 -17.48
C VAL A 1 21.99 -1.40 -16.91
N THR A 2 21.21 -0.50 -17.50
CA THR A 2 21.11 0.90 -17.09
C THR A 2 19.68 1.20 -16.62
N TYR A 3 19.54 1.89 -15.48
CA TYR A 3 18.23 2.26 -14.92
C TYR A 3 18.04 3.78 -14.95
N GLN A 4 16.80 4.24 -15.16
CA GLN A 4 16.44 5.66 -15.03
C GLN A 4 15.75 5.93 -13.70
N ALA A 5 16.23 6.93 -12.97
CA ALA A 5 15.88 7.18 -11.58
C ALA A 5 14.75 8.21 -11.36
N ASP A 6 14.30 8.88 -12.41
CA ASP A 6 13.41 10.05 -12.32
C ASP A 6 12.11 9.80 -11.53
N GLN A 7 11.63 8.56 -11.50
CA GLN A 7 10.39 8.18 -10.80
C GLN A 7 10.59 7.20 -9.63
N PHE A 8 11.83 6.98 -9.17
CA PHE A 8 12.10 5.98 -8.15
C PHE A 8 11.41 6.28 -6.82
N LEU A 9 11.37 7.55 -6.40
CA LEU A 9 10.73 7.95 -5.15
C LEU A 9 9.22 7.74 -5.19
N ASP A 10 8.58 8.06 -6.33
CA ASP A 10 7.13 7.89 -6.48
C ASP A 10 6.74 6.42 -6.60
N LYS A 11 7.57 5.61 -7.28
CA LYS A 11 7.37 4.16 -7.36
C LYS A 11 7.64 3.42 -6.05
N ASN A 12 8.44 4.00 -5.15
CA ASN A 12 8.79 3.36 -3.88
C ASN A 12 7.81 3.72 -2.74
N LYS A 13 6.95 4.73 -2.94
CA LYS A 13 5.91 5.11 -1.99
C LYS A 13 4.77 4.10 -2.03
N ASP A 14 4.54 3.40 -0.92
CA ASP A 14 3.40 2.51 -0.77
C ASP A 14 2.13 3.34 -0.51
N TYR A 15 1.52 3.85 -1.57
CA TYR A 15 0.29 4.63 -1.48
C TYR A 15 -0.92 3.70 -1.42
N VAL A 16 -1.27 3.23 -0.23
CA VAL A 16 -2.63 2.70 0.00
C VAL A 16 -3.53 3.88 0.38
N VAL A 17 -4.42 4.29 -0.54
CA VAL A 17 -5.42 5.32 -0.26
C VAL A 17 -6.50 4.70 0.61
N ALA A 18 -6.59 5.14 1.87
CA ALA A 18 -7.55 4.61 2.85
C ALA A 18 -9.01 4.66 2.34
N GLU A 19 -9.35 5.67 1.56
CA GLU A 19 -10.68 5.82 0.94
C GLU A 19 -11.00 4.70 -0.06
N HIS A 20 -10.02 4.30 -0.90
CA HIS A 20 -10.23 3.21 -1.85
C HIS A 20 -10.41 1.87 -1.13
N GLN A 21 -9.68 1.66 -0.04
CA GLN A 21 -9.84 0.47 0.78
C GLN A 21 -11.22 0.40 1.42
N ALA A 22 -11.70 1.51 2.00
CA ALA A 22 -13.04 1.58 2.57
C ALA A 22 -14.15 1.34 1.52
N LEU A 23 -13.98 1.88 0.31
CA LEU A 23 -14.92 1.68 -0.79
C LEU A 23 -15.01 0.19 -1.20
N LEU A 24 -13.87 -0.49 -1.36
CA LEU A 24 -13.83 -1.88 -1.79
C LEU A 24 -14.29 -2.85 -0.71
N ASN A 25 -14.03 -2.54 0.57
CA ASN A 25 -14.51 -3.33 1.70
C ASN A 25 -16.04 -3.31 1.85
N ASN A 26 -16.70 -2.25 1.38
CA ASN A 26 -18.16 -2.12 1.38
C ASN A 26 -18.85 -2.83 0.20
N SER A 27 -18.10 -3.55 -0.64
CA SER A 27 -18.67 -4.29 -1.77
C SER A 27 -19.50 -5.49 -1.31
N ASP A 28 -20.69 -5.67 -1.91
CA ASP A 28 -21.54 -6.85 -1.68
C ASP A 28 -20.91 -8.17 -2.18
N CYS A 29 -19.91 -8.09 -3.07
CA CYS A 29 -19.15 -9.25 -3.52
C CYS A 29 -18.10 -9.66 -2.47
N PRO A 30 -18.18 -10.85 -1.85
CA PRO A 30 -17.25 -11.28 -0.81
C PRO A 30 -15.79 -11.35 -1.27
N PHE A 31 -15.56 -11.66 -2.55
CA PHE A 31 -14.22 -11.69 -3.14
C PHE A 31 -13.57 -10.29 -3.14
N VAL A 32 -14.35 -9.25 -3.48
CA VAL A 32 -13.85 -7.88 -3.54
C VAL A 32 -13.68 -7.30 -2.14
N ALA A 33 -14.61 -7.58 -1.22
CA ALA A 33 -14.56 -7.11 0.16
C ALA A 33 -13.38 -7.66 0.98
N THR A 34 -12.74 -8.73 0.50
CA THR A 34 -11.58 -9.38 1.16
C THR A 34 -10.25 -9.12 0.47
N LEU A 35 -10.25 -8.35 -0.63
CA LEU A 35 -9.05 -8.11 -1.44
C LEU A 35 -8.01 -7.23 -0.72
N PHE A 36 -8.46 -6.35 0.17
CA PHE A 36 -7.62 -5.40 0.91
C PHE A 36 -7.81 -5.56 2.42
N PRO A 37 -7.02 -6.43 3.08
CA PRO A 37 -7.12 -6.62 4.53
C PRO A 37 -6.86 -5.31 5.27
N PRO A 38 -7.51 -5.07 6.42
CA PRO A 38 -7.26 -3.89 7.25
C PRO A 38 -5.76 -3.79 7.55
N LEU A 39 -5.20 -2.60 7.34
CA LEU A 39 -3.78 -2.35 7.58
C LEU A 39 -3.46 -2.67 9.05
N SER A 40 -2.45 -3.51 9.29
CA SER A 40 -2.01 -3.85 10.64
C SER A 40 -1.56 -2.58 11.39
N GLU A 41 -2.08 -2.38 12.61
CA GLU A 41 -1.86 -1.20 13.46
C GLU A 41 -0.38 -0.93 13.81
N GLU A 42 0.56 -1.83 13.48
CA GLU A 42 2.00 -1.64 13.71
C GLU A 42 2.62 -0.53 12.86
N THR A 43 1.97 -0.13 11.76
CA THR A 43 2.45 0.99 10.94
C THR A 43 2.08 2.36 11.53
N SER A 44 1.13 2.43 12.45
CA SER A 44 0.58 3.68 13.00
C SER A 44 1.46 4.33 14.07
N LYS A 45 2.42 3.59 14.66
CA LYS A 45 3.24 4.06 15.79
C LYS A 45 4.71 4.30 15.44
N SER A 46 5.17 3.89 14.26
CA SER A 46 6.52 4.19 13.79
C SER A 46 6.43 5.07 12.56
N SER A 47 7.06 6.25 12.60
CA SER A 47 7.27 7.15 11.45
C SER A 47 8.11 6.50 10.32
N LYS A 48 8.24 5.16 10.30
CA LYS A 48 8.91 4.44 9.23
C LYS A 48 8.03 4.50 8.00
N PHE A 49 8.47 5.35 7.08
CA PHE A 49 8.08 5.33 5.68
C PHE A 49 7.94 3.87 5.19
N SER A 50 6.71 3.44 4.91
CA SER A 50 6.47 2.12 4.33
C SER A 50 6.84 2.20 2.86
N SER A 51 7.97 1.58 2.50
CA SER A 51 8.45 1.58 1.13
C SER A 51 8.26 0.21 0.50
N ILE A 52 7.89 0.20 -0.78
CA ILE A 52 7.70 -1.04 -1.55
C ILE A 52 9.02 -1.83 -1.59
N GLY A 53 10.16 -1.15 -1.75
CA GLY A 53 11.49 -1.76 -1.72
C GLY A 53 11.84 -2.39 -0.37
N THR A 54 11.42 -1.80 0.76
CA THR A 54 11.63 -2.39 2.09
C THR A 54 10.77 -3.63 2.31
N ARG A 55 9.53 -3.65 1.79
CA ARG A 55 8.64 -4.83 1.90
C ARG A 55 9.04 -5.97 0.98
N PHE A 56 9.64 -5.65 -0.16
CA PHE A 56 10.11 -6.63 -1.12
C PHE A 56 11.40 -7.34 -0.69
N LYS A 57 12.29 -6.63 0.02
CA LYS A 57 13.56 -7.16 0.51
C LYS A 57 13.35 -8.22 1.59
#